data_AF-A0A834XRJ7-F1
#
_entry.id   AF-A0A834XRJ7-F1
#
_cell.length_a   1.000
_cell.length_b   1.000
_cell.length_c   1.000
_cell.angle_alpha   90.00
_cell.angle_beta   90.00
_cell.angle_gamma   90.00
#
_symmetry.space_group_name_H-M   'P 1'
#
loop_
_entity.id
_entity.type
_entity.pdbx_description
1 polymer ?
#
loop_
_entity_poly.entity_id
_entity_poly.type
_entity_poly.pdbx_seq_one_letter_code
_entity_poly.pdbx_strand_id
1 'polypeptide(L)'
;MSQDYSYACQRAELLGVAPPSEEEWKESQKNIGVDNDDEEIIKDTALEDVDQSGETMTRIGGGLEELNSILNATQKKINRFKTVCGSIGSLLKVRVNSRSNTPDHKPLAQDADQSEKIKNEEDEILTIETSNNTDNAGGSVVDDLSTNKKIDLNEKMGSHLDKLDSLISKAEHAQYSMQHQTKQMKTILNK
;
A
#
# COMPACT_ATOMS: atom_id res chain seq x y z
N MET A 1 14.85 40.50 39.49
CA MET A 1 14.78 39.05 39.23
C MET A 1 14.13 38.84 37.88
N SER A 2 14.67 37.96 37.03
CA SER A 2 14.01 37.58 35.78
C SER A 2 12.73 36.80 36.08
N GLN A 3 11.67 37.06 35.31
CA GLN A 3 10.37 36.39 35.47
C GLN A 3 10.51 34.87 35.25
N ASP A 4 11.39 34.46 34.34
CA ASP A 4 11.63 33.05 34.02
C ASP A 4 12.38 32.30 35.14
N TYR A 5 13.32 32.97 35.82
CA TYR A 5 14.00 32.40 36.99
C TYR A 5 13.02 32.18 38.14
N SER A 6 12.08 33.12 38.35
CA SER A 6 11.06 32.99 39.38
C SER A 6 10.12 31.80 39.13
N TYR A 7 9.80 31.53 37.86
CA TYR A 7 9.01 30.37 37.45
C TYR A 7 9.77 29.06 37.65
N ALA A 8 11.07 29.03 37.34
CA ALA A 8 11.92 27.87 37.57
C ALA A 8 11.97 27.48 39.06
N CYS A 9 12.06 28.46 39.95
CA CYS A 9 12.03 28.24 41.40
C CYS A 9 10.67 27.70 41.88
N GLN A 10 9.55 28.25 41.40
CA GLN A 10 8.20 27.75 41.74
C GLN A 10 8.00 26.31 41.25
N ARG A 11 8.51 25.99 40.06
CA ARG A 11 8.47 24.63 39.53
C ARG A 11 9.31 23.67 40.36
N ALA A 12 10.49 24.08 40.81
CA ALA A 12 11.34 23.27 41.68
C ALA A 12 10.64 22.95 43.01
N GLU A 13 9.99 23.94 43.60
CA GLU A 13 9.18 23.78 44.81
C GLU A 13 8.04 22.78 44.61
N LEU A 14 7.29 22.90 43.51
CA LEU A 14 6.20 21.98 43.18
C LEU A 14 6.69 20.53 42.99
N LEU A 15 7.88 20.36 42.41
CA LEU A 15 8.51 19.06 42.18
C LEU A 15 9.25 18.52 43.41
N GLY A 16 9.33 19.28 44.49
CA GLY A 16 10.05 18.91 45.72
C GLY A 16 11.56 18.82 45.55
N VAL A 17 12.13 19.49 44.55
CA VAL A 17 13.57 19.55 44.31
C VAL A 17 14.15 20.88 44.80
N ALA A 18 15.45 20.91 45.09
CA ALA A 18 16.10 22.14 45.54
C ALA A 18 16.02 23.22 44.44
N PRO A 19 15.70 24.48 44.79
CA PRO A 19 15.64 25.56 43.82
C PRO A 19 17.03 25.80 43.23
N PRO A 20 17.14 25.94 41.89
CA PRO A 20 18.43 26.19 41.24
C PRO A 20 18.96 27.57 41.62
N SER A 21 20.29 27.71 41.72
CA SER A 21 20.89 29.03 41.87
C SER A 21 20.72 29.85 40.58
N GLU A 22 20.71 31.18 40.70
CA GLU A 22 20.51 32.06 39.54
C GLU A 22 21.63 31.92 38.50
N GLU A 23 22.85 31.61 38.95
CA GLU A 23 24.02 31.40 38.10
C GLU A 23 23.93 30.06 37.35
N GLU A 24 23.62 28.98 38.05
CA GLU A 24 23.41 27.66 37.43
C GLU A 24 22.23 27.66 36.46
N TRP A 25 21.16 28.42 36.76
CA TRP A 25 20.02 28.56 35.86
C TRP A 25 20.39 29.30 34.58
N LYS A 26 21.18 30.39 34.67
CA LYS A 26 21.68 31.12 33.49
C LYS A 26 22.61 30.27 32.63
N GLU A 27 23.49 29.48 33.25
CA GLU A 27 24.36 28.53 32.55
C GLU A 27 23.52 27.45 31.84
N SER A 28 22.49 26.93 32.51
CA SER A 28 21.58 25.93 31.94
C SER A 28 20.80 26.49 30.74
N GLN A 29 20.31 27.73 30.82
CA GLN A 29 19.62 28.38 29.68
C GLN A 29 20.54 28.59 28.48
N LYS A 30 21.82 28.89 28.73
CA LYS A 30 22.83 29.04 27.66
C LYS A 30 23.16 27.70 27.00
N ASN A 31 23.25 26.61 27.77
CA ASN A 31 23.50 25.27 27.24
C ASN A 31 22.29 24.72 26.46
N ILE A 32 21.06 25.00 26.91
CA ILE A 32 19.83 24.65 26.17
C ILE A 32 19.81 25.27 24.77
N GLY A 33 20.37 26.48 24.59
CA GLY A 33 20.50 27.10 23.27
C GLY A 33 21.41 26.35 22.29
N VAL A 34 22.34 25.53 22.79
CA VAL A 34 23.28 24.73 22.00
C VAL A 34 22.68 23.34 21.66
N ASP A 35 21.93 22.75 22.58
CA ASP A 35 21.27 21.45 22.36
C ASP A 35 20.11 21.52 21.34
N ASN A 36 19.51 22.71 21.14
CA ASN A 36 18.46 22.91 20.14
C ASN A 36 18.98 22.82 18.70
N ASP A 37 20.23 23.23 18.45
CA ASP A 37 20.83 23.14 17.11
C ASP A 37 21.04 21.68 16.70
N ASP A 38 21.49 20.83 17.62
CA ASP A 38 21.65 19.38 17.38
C ASP A 38 20.29 18.68 17.18
N GLU A 39 19.27 19.03 17.96
CA GLU A 39 17.91 18.50 17.76
C GLU A 39 17.26 18.95 16.44
N GLU A 40 17.49 20.19 16.01
CA GLU A 40 16.97 20.69 14.74
C GLU A 40 17.65 20.02 13.55
N ILE A 41 18.98 19.83 13.60
CA ILE A 41 19.74 19.07 12.58
C ILE A 41 19.24 17.62 12.47
N ILE A 42 18.98 16.95 13.60
CA ILE A 42 18.47 15.57 13.60
C ILE A 42 17.07 15.51 12.98
N LYS A 43 16.19 16.48 13.27
CA LYS A 43 14.84 16.55 12.69
C LYS A 43 14.87 16.84 11.19
N ASP A 44 15.75 17.72 10.74
CA ASP A 44 15.90 18.07 9.33
C ASP A 44 16.44 16.88 8.52
N THR A 45 17.44 16.18 9.06
CA THR A 45 17.96 14.93 8.47
C THR A 45 16.86 13.86 8.36
N ALA A 46 16.05 13.68 9.41
CA ALA A 46 14.95 12.72 9.39
C ALA A 46 13.87 13.07 8.37
N LEU A 47 13.63 14.36 8.12
CA LEU A 47 12.67 14.81 7.11
C LEU A 47 13.16 14.52 5.70
N GLU A 48 14.46 14.75 5.43
CA GLU A 48 15.11 14.43 4.15
C GLU A 48 15.07 12.91 3.86
N ASP A 49 15.35 12.08 4.88
CA ASP A 49 15.25 10.61 4.77
C ASP A 49 13.83 10.16 4.41
N VAL A 50 12.82 10.78 5.04
CA VAL A 50 11.41 10.49 4.73
C VAL A 50 11.11 10.88 3.29
N ASP A 51 11.53 12.04 2.80
CA ASP A 51 11.34 12.43 1.39
C ASP A 51 11.99 11.46 0.41
N GLN A 52 13.25 11.10 0.64
CA GLN A 52 13.95 10.14 -0.20
C GLN A 52 13.23 8.79 -0.23
N SER A 53 12.72 8.33 0.91
CA SER A 53 11.91 7.10 0.97
C SER A 53 10.63 7.21 0.12
N GLY A 54 9.98 8.38 0.08
CA GLY A 54 8.75 8.62 -0.66
C GLY A 54 8.93 8.53 -2.18
N GLU A 55 10.06 9.00 -2.69
CA GLU A 55 10.43 8.88 -4.10
C GLU A 55 10.65 7.42 -4.50
N THR A 56 11.45 6.68 -3.71
CA THR A 56 11.72 5.26 -3.98
C THR A 56 10.42 4.45 -3.99
N MET A 57 9.52 4.76 -3.08
CA MET A 57 8.23 4.14 -2.94
C MET A 57 7.29 4.44 -4.12
N THR A 58 7.33 5.66 -4.65
CA THR A 58 6.57 6.04 -5.85
C THR A 58 7.08 5.26 -7.06
N ARG A 59 8.40 5.14 -7.21
CA ARG A 59 9.02 4.34 -8.27
C ARG A 59 8.65 2.86 -8.18
N ILE A 60 8.70 2.28 -6.98
CA ILE A 60 8.28 0.88 -6.73
C ILE A 60 6.79 0.71 -7.03
N GLY A 61 5.95 1.65 -6.60
CA GLY A 61 4.50 1.64 -6.87
C GLY A 61 4.16 1.68 -8.35
N GLY A 62 4.83 2.52 -9.13
CA GLY A 62 4.67 2.55 -10.58
C GLY A 62 5.07 1.23 -11.24
N GLY A 63 6.21 0.65 -10.83
CA GLY A 63 6.66 -0.65 -11.33
C GLY A 63 5.71 -1.80 -10.98
N LEU A 64 5.13 -1.80 -9.78
CA LEU A 64 4.14 -2.80 -9.36
C LEU A 64 2.80 -2.65 -10.09
N GLU A 65 2.38 -1.42 -10.40
CA GLU A 65 1.17 -1.17 -11.20
C GLU A 65 1.34 -1.69 -12.63
N GLU A 66 2.49 -1.42 -13.25
CA GLU A 66 2.83 -1.94 -14.57
C GLU A 66 2.89 -3.47 -14.56
N LEU A 67 3.51 -4.07 -13.54
CA LEU A 67 3.61 -5.51 -13.38
C LEU A 67 2.20 -6.13 -13.27
N ASN A 68 1.32 -5.58 -12.45
CA ASN A 68 -0.06 -6.04 -12.34
C ASN A 68 -0.84 -5.88 -13.65
N SER A 69 -0.63 -4.79 -14.40
CA SER A 69 -1.19 -4.61 -15.74
C SER A 69 -0.72 -5.68 -16.73
N ILE A 70 0.58 -5.99 -16.74
CA ILE A 70 1.17 -7.06 -17.56
C ILE A 70 0.59 -8.42 -17.18
N LEU A 71 0.44 -8.71 -15.89
CA LEU A 71 -0.16 -9.95 -15.42
C LEU A 71 -1.61 -10.07 -15.83
N ASN A 72 -2.40 -9.00 -15.74
CA ASN A 72 -3.77 -8.98 -16.21
C ASN A 72 -3.85 -9.23 -17.72
N ALA A 73 -2.98 -8.59 -18.51
CA ALA A 73 -2.89 -8.84 -19.95
C ALA A 73 -2.48 -10.30 -20.25
N THR A 74 -1.56 -10.86 -19.46
CA THR A 74 -1.08 -12.24 -19.61
C THR A 74 -2.16 -13.26 -19.27
N GLN A 75 -2.91 -13.06 -18.19
CA GLN A 75 -4.05 -13.93 -17.85
C GLN A 75 -5.13 -13.90 -18.94
N LYS A 76 -5.42 -12.72 -19.51
CA LYS A 76 -6.34 -12.61 -20.67
C LYS A 76 -5.83 -13.42 -21.85
N LYS A 77 -4.52 -13.39 -22.15
CA LYS A 77 -3.91 -14.19 -23.21
C LYS A 77 -3.97 -15.69 -22.92
N ILE A 78 -3.70 -16.12 -21.69
CA ILE A 78 -3.82 -17.52 -21.27
C ILE A 78 -5.27 -18.01 -21.41
N ASN A 79 -6.25 -17.19 -21.00
CA ASN A 79 -7.66 -17.53 -21.13
C ASN A 79 -8.07 -17.65 -22.62
N ARG A 80 -7.67 -16.70 -23.47
CA ARG A 80 -7.89 -16.79 -24.91
C ARG A 80 -7.23 -18.04 -25.50
N PHE A 81 -6.01 -18.37 -25.08
CA PHE A 81 -5.33 -19.59 -25.52
C PHE A 81 -6.16 -20.82 -25.14
N LYS A 82 -6.59 -20.94 -23.88
CA LYS A 82 -7.44 -22.05 -23.40
C LYS A 82 -8.74 -22.19 -24.20
N THR A 83 -9.36 -21.08 -24.59
CA THR A 83 -10.62 -21.06 -25.37
C THR A 83 -10.39 -21.36 -26.84
N VAL A 84 -9.37 -20.75 -27.48
CA VAL A 84 -9.10 -20.91 -28.93
C VAL A 84 -8.49 -22.26 -29.25
N CYS A 85 -7.62 -22.80 -28.38
CA CYS A 85 -7.14 -24.18 -28.50
C CYS A 85 -8.12 -25.19 -27.87
N GLY A 86 -9.31 -24.71 -27.45
CA GLY A 86 -10.41 -25.46 -26.85
C GLY A 86 -9.94 -26.61 -26.00
N SER A 87 -9.29 -26.33 -24.86
CA SER A 87 -8.74 -27.33 -23.93
C SER A 87 -8.24 -28.56 -24.69
N ILE A 88 -7.03 -28.53 -25.25
CA ILE A 88 -6.39 -29.54 -26.13
C ILE A 88 -6.82 -31.02 -25.93
N GLY A 89 -7.29 -31.41 -24.74
CA GLY A 89 -8.08 -32.62 -24.52
C GLY A 89 -9.39 -32.80 -25.32
N SER A 90 -9.97 -31.79 -25.98
CA SER A 90 -11.13 -31.97 -26.88
C SER A 90 -10.69 -32.26 -28.32
N LEU A 91 -9.58 -31.68 -28.78
CA LEU A 91 -9.05 -31.89 -30.13
C LEU A 91 -8.24 -33.19 -30.26
N LEU A 92 -7.57 -33.63 -29.19
CA LEU A 92 -6.88 -34.94 -29.16
C LEU A 92 -7.85 -36.13 -29.04
N LYS A 93 -9.10 -35.91 -28.58
CA LYS A 93 -10.12 -36.98 -28.49
C LYS A 93 -10.83 -37.30 -29.81
N VAL A 94 -10.67 -36.48 -30.85
CA VAL A 94 -11.35 -36.69 -32.15
C VAL A 94 -10.59 -37.66 -33.07
N ARG A 95 -9.42 -38.17 -32.66
CA ARG A 95 -8.60 -39.04 -33.52
C ARG A 95 -8.27 -40.40 -32.90
N VAL A 96 -9.27 -41.27 -32.72
CA VAL A 96 -9.19 -42.73 -32.98
C VAL A 96 -10.63 -43.29 -32.99
N ASN A 97 -11.35 -43.26 -34.13
CA ASN A 97 -12.46 -44.21 -34.37
C ASN A 97 -12.84 -44.36 -35.86
N SER A 98 -12.03 -43.90 -36.81
CA SER A 98 -12.27 -44.16 -38.24
C SER A 98 -11.50 -45.41 -38.70
N ARG A 99 -12.03 -46.59 -38.37
CA ARG A 99 -11.92 -47.82 -39.20
C ARG A 99 -12.74 -48.96 -38.57
N SER A 100 -13.94 -49.19 -39.11
CA SER A 100 -14.51 -50.52 -39.40
C SER A 100 -16.03 -50.42 -39.58
N ASN A 101 -16.49 -50.55 -40.84
CA ASN A 101 -17.74 -51.18 -41.30
C ASN A 101 -18.99 -51.17 -40.38
N THR A 102 -20.03 -50.43 -40.76
CA THR A 102 -21.38 -50.90 -41.19
C THR A 102 -22.40 -49.74 -41.13
N PRO A 103 -23.32 -49.60 -42.11
CA PRO A 103 -24.47 -48.71 -41.99
C PRO A 103 -25.67 -49.47 -41.41
N ASP A 104 -26.19 -48.99 -40.27
CA ASP A 104 -27.63 -48.88 -39.93
C ASP A 104 -27.83 -48.90 -38.40
N HIS A 105 -28.19 -47.75 -37.83
CA HIS A 105 -29.55 -47.52 -37.32
C HIS A 105 -29.71 -46.07 -36.81
N LYS A 106 -30.92 -45.55 -37.07
CA LYS A 106 -31.47 -44.20 -36.90
C LYS A 106 -31.64 -43.77 -35.40
N PRO A 107 -32.11 -42.55 -35.09
CA PRO A 107 -31.55 -41.69 -34.05
C PRO A 107 -32.46 -41.62 -32.80
N LEU A 108 -31.97 -41.08 -31.69
CA LEU A 108 -32.86 -40.64 -30.62
C LEU A 108 -32.37 -39.36 -29.93
N ALA A 109 -33.27 -38.37 -29.99
CA ALA A 109 -33.43 -37.17 -29.17
C ALA A 109 -32.44 -36.01 -29.34
N GLN A 110 -32.90 -35.02 -30.11
CA GLN A 110 -32.66 -33.60 -29.90
C GLN A 110 -33.55 -33.04 -28.77
N ASP A 111 -33.19 -31.81 -28.38
CA ASP A 111 -33.88 -30.79 -27.56
C ASP A 111 -33.58 -30.86 -26.05
N ALA A 112 -32.73 -30.01 -25.47
CA ALA A 112 -32.66 -28.53 -25.42
C ALA A 112 -33.62 -27.91 -24.37
N ASP A 113 -33.06 -27.60 -23.19
CA ASP A 113 -33.36 -26.41 -22.37
C ASP A 113 -32.28 -26.33 -21.27
N GLN A 114 -31.24 -25.50 -21.41
CA GLN A 114 -31.16 -24.08 -21.04
C GLN A 114 -31.58 -23.72 -19.60
N SER A 115 -30.58 -23.58 -18.73
CA SER A 115 -30.37 -22.45 -17.80
C SER A 115 -29.20 -22.81 -16.89
N GLU A 116 -27.97 -22.43 -17.24
CA GLU A 116 -27.36 -21.19 -16.74
C GLU A 116 -27.56 -20.95 -15.24
N LYS A 117 -26.51 -21.20 -14.46
CA LYS A 117 -26.16 -20.31 -13.36
C LYS A 117 -24.65 -20.16 -13.29
N ILE A 118 -24.17 -19.34 -14.22
CA ILE A 118 -22.88 -18.66 -14.14
C ILE A 118 -22.94 -17.81 -12.87
N LYS A 119 -22.18 -18.17 -11.84
CA LYS A 119 -21.87 -17.22 -10.76
C LYS A 119 -20.76 -16.31 -11.30
N ASN A 120 -21.19 -15.21 -11.91
CA ASN A 120 -20.39 -13.99 -11.95
C ASN A 120 -20.31 -13.51 -10.50
N GLU A 121 -19.15 -13.61 -9.88
CA GLU A 121 -18.85 -12.80 -8.71
C GLU A 121 -18.34 -11.47 -9.25
N GLU A 122 -19.13 -10.46 -8.96
CA GLU A 122 -19.08 -9.10 -9.46
C GLU A 122 -17.90 -8.37 -8.84
N ASP A 123 -17.25 -7.55 -9.66
CA ASP A 123 -16.30 -6.53 -9.27
C ASP A 123 -16.95 -5.58 -8.24
N GLU A 124 -16.61 -5.72 -6.96
CA GLU A 124 -16.86 -4.66 -5.97
C GLU A 124 -15.81 -3.55 -6.16
N ILE A 125 -16.21 -2.54 -6.95
CA ILE A 125 -15.56 -1.26 -7.06
C ILE A 125 -15.90 -0.48 -5.77
N LEU A 126 -15.00 -0.48 -4.79
CA LEU A 126 -15.15 0.31 -3.57
C LEU A 126 -14.80 1.78 -3.85
N THR A 127 -15.74 2.54 -4.38
CA THR A 127 -15.67 4.01 -4.45
C THR A 127 -16.05 4.62 -3.10
N ILE A 128 -15.07 5.16 -2.38
CA ILE A 128 -15.30 6.07 -1.24
C ILE A 128 -14.88 7.47 -1.66
N GLU A 129 -15.87 8.25 -2.10
CA GLU A 129 -15.95 9.71 -1.89
C GLU A 129 -17.01 9.90 -0.77
N THR A 130 -17.06 10.90 0.09
CA THR A 130 -16.54 12.27 0.21
C THR A 130 -16.66 12.57 1.73
N SER A 131 -15.89 13.47 2.35
CA SER A 131 -16.29 14.87 2.51
C SER A 131 -15.31 15.63 3.39
N ASN A 132 -14.91 16.77 2.86
CA ASN A 132 -14.16 17.82 3.51
C ASN A 132 -15.16 18.68 4.30
N ASN A 133 -14.88 19.03 5.57
CA ASN A 133 -15.51 20.20 6.19
C ASN A 133 -14.67 20.78 7.34
N THR A 134 -14.00 21.88 6.99
CA THR A 134 -13.87 23.18 7.69
C THR A 134 -13.77 23.28 9.22
N ASP A 135 -12.75 24.07 9.58
CA ASP A 135 -12.73 25.15 10.58
C ASP A 135 -12.72 24.78 12.06
N ASN A 136 -11.57 25.02 12.69
CA ASN A 136 -11.60 25.72 13.97
C ASN A 136 -10.41 26.67 14.13
N ALA A 137 -10.75 27.92 14.44
CA ALA A 137 -9.86 29.05 14.64
C ALA A 137 -9.32 29.08 16.08
N GLY A 138 -8.15 29.69 16.25
CA GLY A 138 -7.83 30.40 17.51
C GLY A 138 -6.46 30.14 18.11
N GLY A 139 -5.48 30.94 17.67
CA GLY A 139 -4.53 31.67 18.53
C GLY A 139 -3.49 30.89 19.34
N SER A 140 -2.22 31.04 18.98
CA SER A 140 -1.22 31.76 19.80
C SER A 140 0.14 31.69 19.10
N VAL A 141 0.46 32.77 18.38
CA VAL A 141 1.77 33.02 17.77
C VAL A 141 2.78 33.23 18.90
N VAL A 142 3.56 32.20 19.23
CA VAL A 142 5.01 32.19 19.55
C VAL A 142 5.46 30.82 20.13
N ASP A 143 5.15 29.70 19.46
CA ASP A 143 5.83 28.39 19.63
C ASP A 143 5.51 27.43 18.45
N ASP A 144 5.37 28.01 17.26
CA ASP A 144 4.58 27.43 16.16
C ASP A 144 5.42 26.72 15.09
N LEU A 145 6.75 26.82 15.12
CA LEU A 145 7.59 26.21 14.08
C LEU A 145 7.95 24.75 14.40
N SER A 146 8.23 24.46 15.68
CA SER A 146 8.67 23.13 16.12
C SER A 146 7.52 22.12 16.24
N THR A 147 6.32 22.59 16.61
CA THR A 147 5.12 21.77 16.73
C THR A 147 4.50 21.46 15.37
N ASN A 148 4.43 22.44 14.46
CA ASN A 148 3.95 22.23 13.10
C ASN A 148 4.86 21.29 12.28
N LYS A 149 6.19 21.45 12.36
CA LYS A 149 7.15 20.50 11.74
C LYS A 149 6.98 19.06 12.27
N LYS A 150 6.68 18.91 13.57
CA LYS A 150 6.46 17.59 14.20
C LYS A 150 5.14 16.94 13.80
N ILE A 151 4.09 17.75 13.66
CA ILE A 151 2.76 17.29 13.20
C ILE A 151 2.86 16.85 11.73
N ASP A 152 3.52 17.64 10.89
CA ASP A 152 3.77 17.34 9.47
C ASP A 152 4.57 16.04 9.27
N LEU A 153 5.63 15.84 10.05
CA LEU A 153 6.41 14.59 10.00
C LEU A 153 5.58 13.36 10.39
N ASN A 154 4.72 13.46 11.40
CA ASN A 154 3.87 12.34 11.81
C ASN A 154 2.80 12.02 10.76
N GLU A 155 2.18 13.04 10.16
CA GLU A 155 1.22 12.88 9.06
C GLU A 155 1.89 12.23 7.84
N LYS A 156 3.08 12.73 7.45
CA LYS A 156 3.87 12.19 6.35
C LYS A 156 4.27 10.73 6.60
N MET A 157 4.74 10.41 7.81
CA MET A 157 5.02 9.04 8.22
C MET A 157 3.78 8.15 8.14
N GLY A 158 2.62 8.63 8.59
CA GLY A 158 1.34 7.91 8.45
C GLY A 158 1.01 7.60 7.00
N SER A 159 1.09 8.59 6.11
CA SER A 159 0.83 8.40 4.68
C SER A 159 1.81 7.44 4.00
N HIS A 160 3.07 7.42 4.43
CA HIS A 160 4.07 6.46 3.96
C HIS A 160 3.76 5.03 4.42
N LEU A 161 3.26 4.85 5.64
CA LEU A 161 2.82 3.53 6.11
C LEU A 161 1.62 3.02 5.30
N ASP A 162 0.61 3.85 5.07
CA ASP A 162 -0.56 3.47 4.26
C ASP A 162 -0.14 3.09 2.83
N LYS A 163 0.79 3.84 2.25
CA LYS A 163 1.34 3.54 0.93
C LYS A 163 2.13 2.22 0.98
N LEU A 164 2.79 1.86 2.08
CA LEU A 164 3.61 0.66 2.19
C LEU A 164 2.70 -0.55 2.19
N ASP A 165 1.60 -0.48 2.95
CA ASP A 165 0.55 -1.50 2.96
C ASP A 165 -0.07 -1.69 1.58
N SER A 166 -0.29 -0.59 0.85
CA SER A 166 -0.74 -0.65 -0.55
C SER A 166 0.28 -1.35 -1.46
N LEU A 167 1.58 -1.02 -1.34
CA LEU A 167 2.64 -1.66 -2.11
C LEU A 167 2.77 -3.15 -1.78
N ILE A 168 2.67 -3.53 -0.51
CA ILE A 168 2.70 -4.91 -0.05
C ILE A 168 1.55 -5.68 -0.70
N SER A 169 0.33 -5.16 -0.60
CA SER A 169 -0.86 -5.79 -1.21
C SER A 169 -0.71 -5.96 -2.72
N LYS A 170 -0.19 -4.93 -3.43
CA LYS A 170 0.08 -5.01 -4.87
C LYS A 170 1.17 -6.03 -5.21
N ALA A 171 2.22 -6.14 -4.39
CA ALA A 171 3.29 -7.10 -4.58
C ALA A 171 2.82 -8.54 -4.33
N GLU A 172 2.00 -8.76 -3.32
CA GLU A 172 1.39 -10.07 -3.04
C GLU A 172 0.47 -10.52 -4.17
N HIS A 173 -0.38 -9.61 -4.67
CA HIS A 173 -1.23 -9.91 -5.82
C HIS A 173 -0.40 -10.26 -7.06
N ALA A 174 0.65 -9.50 -7.34
CA ALA A 174 1.58 -9.76 -8.44
C ALA A 174 2.24 -11.15 -8.30
N GLN A 175 2.76 -11.46 -7.11
CA GLN A 175 3.41 -12.72 -6.82
C GLN A 175 2.44 -13.91 -7.01
N TYR A 176 1.25 -13.83 -6.45
CA TYR A 176 0.23 -14.86 -6.59
C TYR A 176 -0.14 -15.08 -8.06
N SER A 177 -0.42 -13.99 -8.78
CA SER A 177 -0.77 -14.03 -10.20
C SER A 177 0.34 -14.62 -11.06
N MET A 178 1.61 -14.26 -10.82
CA MET A 178 2.76 -14.85 -11.51
C MET A 178 2.86 -16.36 -11.30
N GLN A 179 2.74 -16.82 -10.05
CA GLN A 179 2.79 -18.24 -9.72
C GLN A 179 1.64 -19.01 -10.38
N HIS A 180 0.43 -18.46 -10.31
CA HIS A 180 -0.76 -19.06 -10.90
C HIS A 180 -0.67 -19.15 -12.43
N GLN A 181 -0.25 -18.07 -13.10
CA GLN A 181 -0.05 -18.03 -14.55
C GLN A 181 1.04 -19.01 -14.99
N THR A 182 2.15 -19.07 -14.25
CA THR A 182 3.23 -20.03 -14.50
C THR A 182 2.73 -21.47 -14.41
N LYS A 183 1.90 -21.79 -13.40
CA LYS A 183 1.29 -23.11 -13.25
C LYS A 183 0.38 -23.45 -14.43
N GLN A 184 -0.49 -22.51 -14.83
CA GLN A 184 -1.36 -22.69 -16.00
C GLN A 184 -0.56 -22.95 -17.28
N MET A 185 0.50 -22.17 -17.53
CA MET A 185 1.35 -22.38 -18.71
C MET A 185 2.05 -23.73 -18.66
N LYS A 186 2.60 -24.15 -17.52
CA LYS A 186 3.20 -25.49 -17.36
C LYS A 186 2.19 -26.59 -17.67
N THR A 187 0.94 -26.47 -17.20
CA THR A 187 -0.13 -27.43 -17.52
C THR A 187 -0.49 -27.42 -19.01
N ILE A 188 -0.42 -26.27 -19.68
CA ILE A 188 -0.66 -26.17 -21.11
C ILE A 188 0.46 -26.84 -21.91
N LEU A 189 1.72 -26.71 -21.48
CA LEU A 189 2.89 -27.27 -22.19
C LEU A 189 3.13 -28.77 -21.92
N ASN A 190 2.87 -29.23 -20.70
CA ASN A 190 3.16 -30.61 -20.29
C ASN A 190 2.01 -31.59 -20.58
N LYS A 191 1.06 -31.22 -21.44
CA LYS A 191 -0.13 -32.01 -21.76
C LYS A 191 -0.24 -32.21 -23.27
#